data_AF-A0A4D4MAQ7-F1
#
_entry.id   AF-A0A4D4MAQ7-F1
#
_cell.length_a   1.000
_cell.length_b   1.000
_cell.length_c   1.000
_cell.angle_alpha   90.00
_cell.angle_beta   90.00
_cell.angle_gamma   90.00
#
_symmetry.space_group_name_H-M   'P 1'
#
loop_
_entity.id
_entity.type
_entity.pdbx_description
1 polymer ?
#
loop_
_entity_poly.entity_id
_entity_poly.type
_entity_poly.pdbx_seq_one_letter_code
_entity_poly.pdbx_strand_id
1 'polypeptide(L)'
;MDLIGDIAAIHIPLPTPGSVTPEECFPDVLDQALKDRQEYADSLDALCDGLKEDPLLVALGNARARKESAELEIRQLLAYAREFHGDRPYKLEPLAEASGMSVSGIRTAYKDSELDAVTLQVGRKPDSRRPRPATDKGRS
;
A
#
# COMPACT_ATOMS: atom_id res chain seq x y z
N MET A 1 15.28 28.69 -3.46
CA MET A 1 15.11 27.23 -3.55
C MET A 1 13.95 26.91 -2.63
N ASP A 2 12.89 26.31 -3.17
CA ASP A 2 11.68 26.00 -2.42
C ASP A 2 11.73 24.52 -2.02
N LEU A 3 12.15 24.24 -0.79
CA LEU A 3 12.33 22.88 -0.29
C LEU A 3 11.03 22.07 -0.32
N ILE A 4 9.91 22.68 0.06
CA ILE A 4 8.61 22.00 0.07
C ILE A 4 8.18 21.69 -1.36
N GLY A 5 8.36 22.64 -2.28
CA GLY A 5 8.15 22.42 -3.72
C GLY A 5 9.02 21.29 -4.28
N ASP A 6 10.30 21.23 -3.91
CA ASP A 6 11.22 20.17 -4.34
C ASP A 6 10.78 18.79 -3.79
N ILE A 7 10.37 18.72 -2.52
CA ILE A 7 9.85 17.48 -1.91
C ILE A 7 8.54 17.05 -2.59
N ALA A 8 7.62 17.97 -2.85
CA ALA A 8 6.36 17.69 -3.56
C ALA A 8 6.63 17.16 -4.97
N ALA A 9 7.62 17.73 -5.67
CA ALA A 9 8.00 17.27 -7.00
C ALA A 9 8.58 15.85 -7.01
N ILE A 10 9.30 15.44 -5.95
CA ILE A 10 9.80 14.06 -5.77
C ILE A 10 8.65 13.11 -5.43
N HIS A 11 7.75 13.53 -4.54
CA HIS A 11 6.66 12.68 -4.09
C HIS A 11 5.65 12.39 -5.21
N ILE A 12 5.34 13.42 -6.00
CA ILE A 12 4.35 13.38 -7.08
C ILE A 12 5.08 13.78 -8.36
N PRO A 13 5.71 12.85 -9.10
CA PRO A 13 6.38 13.18 -10.36
C PRO A 13 5.34 13.60 -11.43
N LEU A 14 5.66 14.57 -12.28
CA LEU A 14 4.81 14.88 -13.44
C LEU A 14 4.91 13.76 -14.47
N PRO A 15 3.79 13.44 -15.17
CA PRO A 15 3.86 12.57 -16.33
C PRO A 15 4.71 13.22 -17.42
N THR A 16 5.47 12.41 -18.15
CA THR A 16 6.16 12.83 -19.38
C THR A 16 5.34 12.44 -20.62
N PRO A 17 5.47 13.13 -21.76
CA PRO A 17 4.80 12.71 -22.99
C PRO A 17 5.10 11.24 -23.31
N GLY A 18 4.04 10.47 -23.60
CA GLY A 18 4.13 9.01 -23.85
C GLY A 18 4.15 8.13 -22.59
N SER A 19 4.10 8.69 -21.38
CA SER A 19 4.00 7.92 -20.11
C SER A 19 2.56 7.56 -19.71
N VAL A 20 1.57 8.11 -20.42
CA VAL A 20 0.14 7.92 -20.14
C VAL A 20 -0.50 7.18 -21.31
N THR A 21 -1.25 6.12 -21.00
CA THR A 21 -1.99 5.31 -21.98
C THR A 21 -3.45 5.21 -21.54
N PRO A 22 -4.43 5.63 -22.38
CA PRO A 22 -4.28 6.26 -23.71
C PRO A 22 -3.60 7.64 -23.69
N GLU A 23 -2.96 8.04 -24.80
CA GLU A 23 -2.20 9.32 -24.88
C GLU A 23 -3.10 10.55 -24.76
N GLU A 24 -4.35 10.47 -25.23
CA GLU A 24 -5.34 11.54 -25.11
C GLU A 24 -5.64 11.94 -23.66
N CYS A 25 -5.37 11.06 -22.68
CA CYS A 25 -5.52 11.37 -21.26
C CYS A 25 -4.35 12.18 -20.69
N PHE A 26 -3.26 12.39 -21.44
CA PHE A 26 -2.06 13.08 -20.93
C PHE A 26 -2.34 14.49 -20.36
N PRO A 27 -3.11 15.37 -21.02
CA PRO A 27 -3.40 16.70 -20.47
C PRO A 27 -4.11 16.63 -19.12
N ASP A 28 -5.11 15.76 -18.99
CA ASP A 28 -5.88 15.60 -17.76
C ASP A 28 -5.01 15.05 -16.62
N VAL A 29 -4.16 14.06 -16.91
CA VAL A 29 -3.23 13.48 -15.92
C VAL A 29 -2.16 14.49 -15.50
N LEU A 30 -1.66 15.32 -16.43
CA LEU A 30 -0.71 16.39 -16.11
C LEU A 30 -1.34 17.45 -15.20
N ASP A 31 -2.55 17.90 -15.54
CA ASP A 31 -3.29 18.88 -14.74
C ASP A 31 -3.61 18.34 -13.34
N GLN A 32 -3.97 17.06 -13.24
CA GLN A 32 -4.20 16.42 -11.95
C GLN A 32 -2.90 16.32 -11.14
N ALA A 33 -1.80 15.89 -11.74
CA ALA A 33 -0.52 15.80 -11.04
C ALA A 33 -0.02 17.16 -10.54
N LEU A 34 -0.28 18.25 -11.28
CA LEU A 34 0.03 19.61 -10.84
C LEU A 34 -0.83 20.04 -9.64
N LYS A 35 -2.13 19.70 -9.62
CA LYS A 35 -3.01 19.95 -8.48
C LYS A 35 -2.58 19.14 -7.25
N ASP A 36 -2.35 17.85 -7.42
CA ASP A 36 -1.93 16.95 -6.34
C ASP A 36 -0.59 17.42 -5.72
N ARG A 37 0.34 17.91 -6.54
CA ARG A 37 1.59 18.54 -6.07
C ARG A 37 1.34 19.73 -5.16
N GLN A 38 0.47 20.64 -5.59
CA GLN A 38 0.17 21.83 -4.81
C GLN A 38 -0.53 21.46 -3.50
N GLU A 39 -1.52 20.57 -3.57
CA GLU A 39 -2.25 20.09 -2.39
C GLU A 39 -1.31 19.39 -1.38
N TYR A 40 -0.35 18.60 -1.87
CA TYR A 40 0.66 17.98 -1.02
C TYR A 40 1.62 19.01 -0.41
N ALA A 41 2.07 20.00 -1.19
CA ALA A 41 2.92 21.08 -0.69
C ALA A 41 2.22 21.86 0.43
N ASP A 42 0.97 22.27 0.21
CA ASP A 42 0.16 22.99 1.19
C ASP A 42 -0.08 22.15 2.46
N SER A 43 -0.38 20.86 2.29
CA SER A 43 -0.57 19.93 3.40
C SER A 43 0.72 19.72 4.20
N LEU A 44 1.86 19.61 3.51
CA LEU A 44 3.16 19.45 4.16
C LEU A 44 3.53 20.70 4.94
N ASP A 45 3.36 21.88 4.36
CA ASP A 45 3.62 23.16 5.02
C ASP A 45 2.81 23.30 6.31
N ALA A 46 1.49 23.04 6.24
CA ALA A 46 0.60 23.07 7.39
C ALA A 46 1.00 22.06 8.48
N LEU A 47 1.44 20.85 8.11
CA LEU A 47 1.92 19.84 9.06
C LEU A 47 3.22 20.29 9.73
N CYS A 48 4.16 20.84 8.97
CA CYS A 48 5.43 21.33 9.50
C CYS A 48 5.19 22.49 10.47
N ASP A 49 4.27 23.39 10.14
CA ASP A 49 3.87 24.48 11.00
C ASP A 49 3.19 24.02 12.29
N GLY A 50 2.34 22.99 12.20
CA GLY A 50 1.67 22.41 13.37
C GLY A 50 2.61 21.63 14.29
N LEU A 51 3.56 20.89 13.71
CA LEU A 51 4.53 20.06 14.44
C LEU A 51 5.80 20.80 14.86
N LYS A 52 6.08 21.96 14.26
CA LYS A 52 7.35 22.69 14.37
C LYS A 52 8.56 21.79 14.03
N GLU A 53 8.44 21.06 12.94
CA GLU A 53 9.40 20.03 12.50
C GLU A 53 9.93 20.35 11.08
N ASP A 54 11.10 19.81 10.74
CA ASP A 54 11.70 19.96 9.41
C ASP A 54 10.86 19.27 8.30
N PRO A 55 10.58 19.95 7.16
CA PRO A 55 9.76 19.38 6.09
C PRO A 55 10.28 18.08 5.48
N LEU A 56 11.60 17.91 5.37
CA LEU A 56 12.17 16.68 4.83
C LEU A 56 11.98 15.52 5.82
N LEU A 57 12.11 15.77 7.12
CA LEU A 57 11.86 14.75 8.15
C LEU A 57 10.39 14.33 8.19
N VAL A 58 9.45 15.28 8.12
CA VAL A 58 8.01 14.99 8.02
C VAL A 58 7.72 14.18 6.75
N ALA A 59 8.27 14.57 5.61
CA ALA A 59 8.07 13.86 4.35
C ALA A 59 8.65 12.43 4.36
N LEU A 60 9.81 12.21 4.98
CA LEU A 60 10.39 10.88 5.18
C LEU A 60 9.53 10.00 6.09
N GLY A 61 8.97 10.57 7.17
CA GLY A 61 8.01 9.90 8.04
C GLY A 61 6.76 9.47 7.26
N ASN A 62 6.19 10.37 6.46
CA ASN A 62 5.04 10.08 5.60
C ASN A 62 5.36 8.99 4.56
N ALA A 63 6.53 9.04 3.93
CA ALA A 63 6.97 8.02 2.97
C ALA A 63 7.11 6.65 3.62
N ARG A 64 7.67 6.58 4.83
CA ARG A 64 7.75 5.36 5.61
C ARG A 64 6.37 4.81 5.97
N ALA A 65 5.46 5.65 6.46
CA ALA A 65 4.10 5.24 6.79
C ALA A 65 3.35 4.70 5.57
N ARG A 66 3.52 5.32 4.39
CA ARG A 66 2.97 4.81 3.12
C ARG A 66 3.54 3.44 2.76
N LYS A 67 4.84 3.22 2.91
CA LYS A 67 5.48 1.92 2.69
C LYS A 67 4.88 0.85 3.62
N GLU A 68 4.82 1.13 4.92
CA GLU A 68 4.28 0.19 5.92
C GLU A 68 2.79 -0.12 5.65
N SER A 69 2.02 0.89 5.20
CA SER A 69 0.61 0.71 4.82
C SER A 69 0.47 -0.16 3.56
N ALA A 70 1.28 0.06 2.54
CA ALA A 70 1.30 -0.79 1.34
C ALA A 70 1.70 -2.24 1.65
N GLU A 71 2.70 -2.44 2.53
CA GLU A 71 3.08 -3.78 3.01
C GLU A 71 1.95 -4.47 3.79
N LEU A 72 1.17 -3.70 4.56
CA LEU A 72 -0.02 -4.24 5.24
C LEU A 72 -1.12 -4.61 4.25
N GLU A 73 -1.40 -3.75 3.29
CA GLU A 73 -2.40 -3.98 2.24
C GLU A 73 -2.08 -5.25 1.43
N ILE A 74 -0.82 -5.41 1.00
CA ILE A 74 -0.37 -6.63 0.30
C ILE A 74 -0.66 -7.88 1.13
N ARG A 75 -0.38 -7.86 2.44
CA ARG A 75 -0.65 -9.00 3.34
C ARG A 75 -2.14 -9.27 3.49
N GLN A 76 -2.97 -8.23 3.58
CA GLN A 76 -4.42 -8.35 3.62
C GLN A 76 -4.99 -8.92 2.31
N LEU A 77 -4.50 -8.47 1.15
CA LEU A 77 -4.89 -9.01 -0.15
C LEU A 77 -4.48 -10.48 -0.30
N LEU A 78 -3.29 -10.87 0.19
CA LEU A 78 -2.87 -12.27 0.21
C LEU A 78 -3.73 -13.13 1.14
N ALA A 79 -4.10 -12.62 2.32
CA ALA A 79 -5.04 -13.27 3.21
C ALA A 79 -6.40 -13.47 2.51
N TYR A 80 -6.91 -12.42 1.85
CA TYR A 80 -8.14 -12.49 1.09
C TYR A 80 -8.07 -13.56 -0.01
N ALA A 81 -7.07 -13.49 -0.88
CA ALA A 81 -6.89 -14.44 -1.99
C ALA A 81 -6.81 -15.90 -1.49
N ARG A 82 -6.19 -16.12 -0.34
CA ARG A 82 -5.98 -17.46 0.20
C ARG A 82 -7.13 -18.01 1.01
N GLU A 83 -7.99 -17.17 1.56
CA GLU A 83 -9.02 -17.60 2.50
C GLU A 83 -10.46 -17.40 1.96
N PHE A 84 -10.66 -16.60 0.91
CA PHE A 84 -11.98 -16.15 0.40
C PHE A 84 -12.21 -16.47 -1.10
N HIS A 85 -11.87 -17.68 -1.53
CA HIS A 85 -11.79 -18.08 -2.95
C HIS A 85 -12.89 -19.05 -3.43
N GLY A 86 -13.91 -19.36 -2.62
CA GLY A 86 -14.95 -20.33 -2.97
C GLY A 86 -14.37 -21.67 -3.49
N ASP A 87 -14.81 -22.09 -4.68
CA ASP A 87 -14.40 -23.37 -5.28
C ASP A 87 -13.01 -23.37 -5.93
N ARG A 88 -12.40 -22.20 -6.18
CA ARG A 88 -11.17 -22.09 -6.98
C ARG A 88 -10.08 -21.26 -6.28
N PRO A 89 -9.19 -21.88 -5.49
CA PRO A 89 -8.08 -21.18 -4.86
C PRO A 89 -7.11 -20.58 -5.88
N TYR A 90 -6.61 -19.38 -5.59
CA TYR A 90 -5.49 -18.79 -6.31
C TYR A 90 -4.22 -19.65 -6.14
N LYS A 91 -3.49 -19.85 -7.24
CA LYS A 91 -2.18 -20.51 -7.21
C LYS A 91 -1.16 -19.62 -6.51
N LEU A 92 -0.12 -20.20 -5.90
CA LEU A 92 0.88 -19.43 -5.16
C LEU A 92 1.83 -18.68 -6.09
N GLU A 93 2.14 -19.22 -7.27
CA GLU A 93 3.08 -18.61 -8.20
C GLU A 93 2.59 -17.26 -8.74
N PRO A 94 1.34 -17.11 -9.22
CA PRO A 94 0.82 -15.80 -9.65
C PRO A 94 0.72 -14.79 -8.51
N LEU A 95 0.41 -15.25 -7.30
CA LEU A 95 0.41 -14.38 -6.13
C LEU A 95 1.82 -13.87 -5.82
N ALA A 96 2.85 -14.72 -5.99
CA ALA A 96 4.24 -14.37 -5.70
C ALA A 96 4.74 -13.31 -6.67
N GLU A 97 4.45 -13.54 -7.95
CA GLU A 97 4.76 -12.60 -9.03
C GLU A 97 4.08 -11.25 -8.79
N ALA A 98 2.77 -11.23 -8.54
CA ALA A 98 2.01 -9.99 -8.35
C ALA A 98 2.42 -9.23 -7.08
N SER A 99 2.77 -9.93 -6.00
CA SER A 99 3.15 -9.30 -4.72
C SER A 99 4.64 -9.01 -4.60
N GLY A 100 5.47 -9.40 -5.58
CA GLY A 100 6.93 -9.35 -5.49
C GLY A 100 7.53 -10.21 -4.36
N MET A 101 6.79 -11.22 -3.86
CA MET A 101 7.24 -12.11 -2.79
C MET A 101 7.68 -13.46 -3.34
N SER A 102 8.50 -14.19 -2.59
CA SER A 102 8.75 -15.60 -2.92
C SER A 102 7.53 -16.46 -2.59
N VAL A 103 7.37 -17.59 -3.30
CA VAL A 103 6.33 -18.60 -3.02
C VAL A 103 6.39 -19.08 -1.57
N SER A 104 7.60 -19.22 -1.01
CA SER A 104 7.79 -19.54 0.41
C SER A 104 7.27 -18.41 1.30
N GLY A 105 7.60 -17.16 0.96
CA GLY A 105 7.15 -15.96 1.69
C GLY A 105 5.63 -15.81 1.76
N ILE A 106 4.89 -16.18 0.71
CA ILE A 106 3.42 -16.13 0.72
C ILE A 106 2.82 -17.02 1.81
N ARG A 107 3.44 -18.17 2.09
CA ARG A 107 2.89 -19.11 3.09
C ARG A 107 2.87 -18.55 4.49
N THR A 108 3.71 -17.57 4.77
CA THR A 108 3.87 -16.92 6.07
C THR A 108 3.60 -15.42 6.01
N ALA A 109 3.05 -14.91 4.89
CA ALA A 109 2.94 -13.48 4.63
C ALA A 109 1.95 -12.77 5.56
N TYR A 110 0.89 -13.46 5.97
CA TYR A 110 -0.13 -12.91 6.86
C TYR A 110 -0.32 -13.81 8.08
N LYS A 111 -0.77 -13.20 9.19
CA LYS A 111 -1.12 -13.85 10.44
C LYS A 111 -2.63 -13.75 10.66
N ASP A 112 -3.09 -14.31 11.77
CA ASP A 112 -4.50 -14.26 12.19
C ASP A 112 -5.02 -12.82 12.28
N SER A 113 -4.17 -11.86 12.69
CA SER A 113 -4.53 -10.44 12.77
C SER A 113 -4.95 -9.84 11.43
N GLU A 114 -4.24 -10.17 10.35
CA GLU A 114 -4.62 -9.71 9.01
C GLU A 114 -5.87 -10.41 8.50
N LEU A 115 -6.04 -11.71 8.80
CA LEU A 115 -7.25 -12.44 8.44
C LEU A 115 -8.51 -11.90 9.16
N ASP A 116 -8.39 -11.57 10.44
CA ASP A 116 -9.46 -10.97 11.23
C ASP A 116 -9.82 -9.58 10.69
N ALA A 117 -8.82 -8.76 10.35
CA ALA A 117 -9.03 -7.45 9.73
C ALA A 117 -9.79 -7.57 8.40
N VAL A 118 -9.37 -8.48 7.51
CA VAL A 118 -10.04 -8.73 6.23
C VAL A 118 -11.46 -9.25 6.43
N THR A 119 -11.68 -10.16 7.37
CA THR A 119 -13.00 -10.68 7.71
C THR A 119 -13.95 -9.55 8.14
N LEU A 120 -13.46 -8.62 8.96
CA LEU A 120 -14.22 -7.45 9.39
C LEU A 120 -14.52 -6.50 8.22
N GLN A 121 -13.51 -6.21 7.38
CA GLN A 121 -13.63 -5.27 6.25
C GLN A 121 -14.56 -5.79 5.14
N VAL A 122 -14.47 -7.07 4.81
CA VAL A 122 -15.26 -7.71 3.74
C VAL A 122 -16.66 -8.06 4.25
N GLY A 123 -16.84 -8.26 5.56
CA GLY A 123 -18.15 -8.56 6.16
C GLY A 123 -18.65 -9.99 5.91
N ARG A 124 -17.75 -10.93 5.55
CA ARG A 124 -18.08 -12.36 5.40
C ARG A 124 -17.00 -13.24 6.02
N LYS A 125 -17.34 -14.50 6.32
CA LYS A 125 -16.38 -15.48 6.85
C LYS A 125 -15.53 -16.07 5.72
N PRO A 126 -14.28 -16.51 6.02
CA PRO A 126 -13.46 -17.29 5.09
C PRO A 126 -14.17 -18.54 4.56
N ASP A 127 -13.92 -18.87 3.29
CA ASP A 127 -14.43 -20.08 2.61
C ASP A 127 -13.59 -21.31 2.99
N SER A 128 -12.31 -21.08 3.33
CA SER A 128 -11.37 -22.15 3.63
C SER A 128 -11.72 -22.84 4.97
N ARG A 129 -11.99 -24.15 4.91
CA ARG A 129 -12.03 -25.04 6.09
C ARG A 129 -10.63 -25.48 6.52
N ARG A 130 -9.57 -24.70 6.27
CA ARG A 130 -8.23 -25.11 6.71
C ARG A 130 -8.21 -25.13 8.24
N PRO A 131 -7.83 -26.26 8.88
CA PRO A 131 -7.50 -26.22 10.29
C PRO A 131 -6.35 -25.22 10.45
N ARG A 132 -6.60 -24.18 11.25
CA ARG A 132 -5.61 -23.18 11.62
C ARG A 132 -4.37 -23.93 12.17
N PRO A 133 -3.15 -23.65 11.71
CA PRO A 133 -1.98 -24.17 12.40
C PRO A 133 -2.04 -23.61 13.83
N ALA A 134 -2.05 -24.49 14.82
CA ALA A 134 -2.14 -24.09 16.22
C ALA A 134 -1.04 -23.07 16.51
N THR A 135 -1.44 -21.90 16.99
CA THR A 135 -0.50 -20.94 17.56
C THR A 135 0.29 -21.67 18.63
N ASP A 136 1.59 -21.83 18.42
CA ASP A 136 2.51 -22.37 19.43
C ASP A 136 2.50 -21.41 20.63
N LYS A 137 1.68 -21.74 21.63
CA LYS A 137 1.78 -21.15 22.96
C LYS A 137 2.86 -21.92 23.71
N GLY A 138 4.09 -21.47 23.54
CA GLY A 138 5.25 -21.85 24.35
C GLY A 138 6.48 -21.13 23.79
N ARG A 139 7.19 -20.30 24.54
CA ARG A 139 7.88 -20.69 25.77
C ARG A 139 8.26 -19.45 26.59
N SER A 140 8.06 -19.62 27.90
CA SER A 140 8.62 -18.97 29.10
C SER A 140 9.62 -17.83 28.94
#